data_AF-A0A7Y5RK13-F1
#
_entry.id   AF-A0A7Y5RK13-F1
#
_cell.length_a   1.000
_cell.length_b   1.000
_cell.length_c   1.000
_cell.angle_alpha   90.00
_cell.angle_beta   90.00
_cell.angle_gamma   90.00
#
_symmetry.space_group_name_H-M   'P 1'
#
loop_
_entity.id
_entity.type
_entity.pdbx_description
1 polymer ?
#
loop_
_entity_poly.entity_id
_entity_poly.type
_entity_poly.pdbx_seq_one_letter_code
_entity_poly.pdbx_strand_id
1 'polypeptide(L)'
;MTSQQHRRSFVIGLLGEHIGSSLAAPLQEGEAAAAGHALAYRLVDAAELALGAGDAADVLRWAVRLGFDGLNVTHPFKNVVLDLVDEVSPEAAALGAVNTIVIRDGRTTGHNTDWVGFASALSTTLPQAAGQDALLLGAG
;
A
#
# COMPACT_ATOMS: atom_id res chain seq x y z
N MET A 1 35.57 8.54 -12.60
CA MET A 1 34.56 7.61 -13.14
C MET A 1 33.46 7.46 -12.09
N THR A 2 32.49 8.36 -12.11
CA THR A 2 31.30 8.30 -11.26
C THR A 2 30.40 7.19 -11.77
N SER A 3 30.13 6.19 -10.93
CA SER A 3 29.17 5.13 -11.19
C SER A 3 27.83 5.76 -11.58
N GLN A 4 27.35 5.51 -12.80
CA GLN A 4 25.96 5.81 -13.16
C GLN A 4 25.07 4.94 -12.27
N GLN A 5 24.54 5.52 -11.18
CA GLN A 5 23.44 4.92 -10.44
C GLN A 5 22.28 4.80 -11.42
N HIS A 6 21.94 3.56 -11.77
CA HIS A 6 20.86 3.28 -12.70
C HIS A 6 19.55 3.76 -12.07
N ARG A 7 18.98 4.85 -12.60
CA ARG A 7 17.69 5.38 -12.14
C ARG A 7 16.60 4.35 -12.43
N ARG A 8 16.22 3.58 -11.42
CA ARG A 8 15.08 2.66 -11.51
C ARG A 8 13.79 3.47 -11.63
N SER A 9 12.92 3.04 -12.54
CA SER A 9 11.57 3.54 -12.71
C SER A 9 10.59 2.54 -12.13
N PHE A 10 9.61 3.03 -11.38
CA PHE A 10 8.55 2.23 -10.77
C PHE A 10 7.17 2.69 -11.23
N VAL A 11 6.23 1.76 -11.26
CA VAL A 11 4.80 2.00 -11.46
C VAL A 11 4.04 1.43 -10.27
N ILE A 12 3.44 2.31 -9.47
CA ILE A 12 2.68 1.91 -8.28
C ILE A 12 1.25 2.42 -8.39
N GLY A 13 0.28 1.60 -8.01
CA GLY A 13 -1.13 2.01 -7.95
C GLY A 13 -1.63 2.28 -6.54
N LEU A 14 -2.73 3.02 -6.40
CA LEU A 14 -3.59 3.03 -5.23
C LEU A 14 -4.96 2.49 -5.63
N LEU A 15 -5.31 1.30 -5.15
CA LEU A 15 -6.62 0.69 -5.31
C LEU A 15 -7.53 1.08 -4.15
N GLY A 16 -8.68 1.65 -4.46
CA GLY A 16 -9.68 2.06 -3.48
C GLY A 16 -10.88 2.71 -4.14
N GLU A 17 -11.86 3.09 -3.34
CA GLU A 17 -13.06 3.79 -3.80
C GLU A 17 -13.06 5.25 -3.33
N HIS A 18 -13.43 6.18 -4.23
CA HIS A 18 -13.51 7.63 -3.94
C HIS A 18 -12.17 8.22 -3.47
N ILE A 19 -11.09 7.83 -4.13
CA ILE A 19 -9.71 8.19 -3.78
C ILE A 19 -9.15 9.38 -4.57
N GLY A 20 -9.96 10.01 -5.43
CA GLY A 20 -9.51 11.14 -6.28
C GLY A 20 -8.91 12.34 -5.54
N SER A 21 -9.21 12.53 -4.25
CA SER A 21 -8.61 13.59 -3.40
C SER A 21 -7.39 13.14 -2.59
N SER A 22 -6.93 11.90 -2.78
CA SER A 22 -5.80 11.34 -2.04
C SER A 22 -4.50 12.10 -2.29
N LEU A 23 -3.77 12.40 -1.20
CA LEU A 23 -2.43 12.98 -1.25
C LEU A 23 -1.33 11.93 -1.45
N ALA A 24 -1.68 10.64 -1.58
CA ALA A 24 -0.71 9.57 -1.71
C ALA A 24 0.18 9.73 -2.96
N ALA A 25 -0.40 10.11 -4.10
CA ALA A 25 0.34 10.30 -5.34
C ALA A 25 1.46 11.35 -5.22
N PRO A 26 1.16 12.63 -4.87
CA PRO A 26 2.22 13.65 -4.75
C PRO A 26 3.24 13.32 -3.65
N LEU A 27 2.80 12.68 -2.55
CA LEU A 27 3.71 12.24 -1.49
C LEU A 27 4.70 11.19 -2.01
N GLN A 28 4.20 10.10 -2.58
CA GLN A 28 5.02 8.98 -3.03
C GLN A 28 5.94 9.37 -4.18
N GLU A 29 5.44 10.14 -5.14
CA GLU A 29 6.26 10.63 -6.27
C GLU A 29 7.36 11.59 -5.77
N GLY A 30 7.05 12.45 -4.78
CA GLY A 30 8.03 13.33 -4.15
C GLY A 30 9.14 12.56 -3.41
N GLU A 31 8.76 11.58 -2.58
CA GLU A 31 9.72 10.73 -1.86
C GLU A 31 10.59 9.91 -2.82
N ALA A 32 10.00 9.33 -3.87
CA ALA A 32 10.76 8.60 -4.88
C ALA A 32 11.78 9.51 -5.59
N ALA A 33 11.38 10.73 -5.96
CA ALA A 33 12.28 11.70 -6.57
C ALA A 33 13.43 12.09 -5.63
N ALA A 34 13.13 12.32 -4.34
CA ALA A 34 14.14 12.60 -3.32
C ALA A 34 15.12 11.45 -3.12
N ALA A 35 14.65 10.20 -3.26
CA ALA A 35 15.46 8.99 -3.23
C ALA A 35 16.22 8.70 -4.55
N GLY A 36 16.08 9.54 -5.58
CA GLY A 36 16.75 9.36 -6.87
C GLY A 36 16.08 8.31 -7.77
N HIS A 37 14.80 8.02 -7.56
CA HIS A 37 13.99 7.11 -8.35
C HIS A 37 12.95 7.86 -9.18
N ALA A 38 12.54 7.26 -10.29
CA ALA A 38 11.35 7.72 -11.02
C ALA A 38 10.16 6.88 -10.57
N LEU A 39 9.04 7.50 -10.23
CA LEU A 39 7.81 6.80 -9.87
C LEU A 39 6.65 7.40 -10.64
N ALA A 40 5.87 6.54 -11.30
CA ALA A 40 4.54 6.87 -11.76
C ALA A 40 3.54 6.30 -10.75
N TYR A 41 2.80 7.17 -10.06
CA TYR A 41 1.77 6.76 -9.13
C TYR A 41 0.39 6.90 -9.79
N ARG A 42 -0.44 5.87 -9.70
CA ARG A 42 -1.75 5.81 -10.39
C ARG A 42 -2.88 5.52 -9.42
N LEU A 43 -3.92 6.33 -9.46
CA LEU A 43 -5.16 6.01 -8.77
C LEU A 43 -5.93 5.00 -9.61
N VAL A 44 -6.27 3.87 -9.00
CA VAL A 44 -7.19 2.86 -9.52
C VAL A 44 -8.48 3.05 -8.73
N ASP A 45 -9.21 4.12 -9.05
CA ASP A 45 -10.45 4.46 -8.35
C ASP A 45 -11.59 3.55 -8.82
N ALA A 46 -12.01 2.67 -7.92
CA ALA A 46 -13.03 1.67 -8.18
C ALA A 46 -14.39 2.30 -8.53
N ALA A 47 -14.72 3.47 -7.95
CA ALA A 47 -15.97 4.16 -8.28
C ALA A 47 -15.96 4.71 -9.72
N GLU A 48 -14.81 5.21 -10.18
CA GLU A 48 -14.66 5.72 -11.55
C GLU A 48 -14.59 4.59 -12.58
N LEU A 49 -13.97 3.46 -12.22
CA LEU A 49 -13.79 2.30 -13.09
C LEU A 49 -14.95 1.30 -13.04
N ALA A 50 -15.98 1.57 -12.23
CA ALA A 50 -17.09 0.67 -11.97
C ALA A 50 -16.66 -0.73 -11.51
N LEU A 51 -15.66 -0.78 -10.62
CA LEU A 51 -15.13 -1.99 -10.01
C LEU A 51 -15.73 -2.18 -8.61
N GLY A 52 -16.01 -3.42 -8.24
CA GLY A 52 -16.39 -3.79 -6.88
C GLY A 52 -15.34 -4.71 -6.23
N ALA A 53 -15.59 -5.07 -4.97
CA ALA A 53 -14.77 -6.03 -4.23
C ALA A 53 -14.58 -7.36 -4.99
N GLY A 54 -15.61 -7.82 -5.72
CA GLY A 54 -15.53 -9.05 -6.53
C GLY A 54 -14.50 -9.00 -7.67
N ASP A 55 -14.11 -7.79 -8.11
CA ASP A 55 -13.15 -7.59 -9.19
C ASP A 55 -11.70 -7.53 -8.69
N ALA A 56 -11.46 -7.60 -7.37
CA ALA A 56 -10.14 -7.46 -6.78
C ALA A 56 -9.12 -8.45 -7.37
N ALA A 57 -9.54 -9.70 -7.61
CA ALA A 57 -8.68 -10.72 -8.21
C ALA A 57 -8.26 -10.33 -9.64
N ASP A 58 -9.16 -9.70 -10.40
CA ASP A 58 -8.91 -9.26 -11.77
C ASP A 58 -7.96 -8.07 -11.78
N VAL A 59 -8.18 -7.11 -10.88
CA VAL A 59 -7.30 -5.96 -10.69
C VAL A 59 -5.86 -6.39 -10.37
N LEU A 60 -5.67 -7.36 -9.46
CA LEU A 60 -4.33 -7.88 -9.16
C LEU A 60 -3.68 -8.53 -10.38
N ARG A 61 -4.44 -9.35 -11.12
CA ARG A 61 -3.93 -9.98 -12.36
C ARG A 61 -3.57 -8.93 -13.41
N TRP A 62 -4.36 -7.88 -13.57
CA TRP A 62 -4.07 -6.80 -14.51
C TRP A 62 -2.85 -6.00 -14.07
N ALA A 63 -2.72 -5.67 -12.78
CA ALA A 63 -1.56 -4.95 -12.26
C ALA A 63 -0.25 -5.70 -12.58
N VAL A 64 -0.21 -7.00 -12.30
CA VAL A 64 0.94 -7.86 -12.66
C VAL A 64 1.18 -7.84 -14.17
N ARG A 65 0.14 -8.05 -14.99
CA ARG A 65 0.27 -8.17 -16.45
C ARG A 65 0.63 -6.87 -17.15
N LEU A 66 0.23 -5.73 -16.58
CA LEU A 66 0.52 -4.38 -17.08
C LEU A 66 1.85 -3.84 -16.57
N GLY A 67 2.56 -4.58 -15.71
CA GLY A 67 3.91 -4.23 -15.25
C GLY A 67 3.93 -3.25 -14.08
N PHE A 68 2.94 -3.30 -13.19
CA PHE A 68 3.02 -2.59 -11.91
C PHE A 68 4.05 -3.27 -11.00
N ASP A 69 4.79 -2.46 -10.24
CA ASP A 69 5.72 -2.92 -9.20
C ASP A 69 5.03 -3.11 -7.84
N GLY A 70 3.81 -2.59 -7.70
CA GLY A 70 3.02 -2.74 -6.49
C GLY A 70 1.74 -1.93 -6.47
N LEU A 71 0.96 -2.14 -5.43
CA LEU A 71 -0.28 -1.42 -5.16
C LEU A 71 -0.34 -1.04 -3.68
N ASN A 72 -0.65 0.21 -3.37
CA ASN A 72 -1.32 0.51 -2.12
C ASN A 72 -2.80 0.16 -2.25
N VAL A 73 -3.40 -0.27 -1.15
CA VAL A 73 -4.77 -0.76 -1.09
C VAL A 73 -5.48 -0.06 0.07
N THR A 74 -6.65 0.50 -0.21
CA THR A 74 -7.52 1.11 0.78
C THR A 74 -8.93 0.54 0.69
N HIS A 75 -9.85 1.08 1.48
CA HIS A 75 -11.24 0.68 1.50
C HIS A 75 -11.85 0.68 0.08
N PRO A 76 -12.70 -0.31 -0.27
CA PRO A 76 -13.12 -1.49 0.51
C PRO A 76 -12.23 -2.74 0.33
N PHE A 77 -11.07 -2.63 -0.29
CA PHE A 77 -10.32 -3.79 -0.80
C PHE A 77 -9.37 -4.46 0.19
N LYS A 78 -9.01 -3.81 1.30
CA LYS A 78 -7.94 -4.27 2.22
C LYS A 78 -8.08 -5.71 2.71
N ASN A 79 -9.30 -6.13 3.04
CA ASN A 79 -9.55 -7.49 3.54
C ASN A 79 -9.71 -8.48 2.39
N VAL A 80 -10.25 -8.02 1.25
CA VAL A 80 -10.49 -8.86 0.07
C VAL A 80 -9.18 -9.33 -0.55
N VAL A 81 -8.18 -8.43 -0.65
CA VAL A 81 -6.89 -8.79 -1.26
C VAL A 81 -6.06 -9.72 -0.39
N LEU A 82 -6.36 -9.84 0.92
CA LEU A 82 -5.63 -10.71 1.84
C LEU A 82 -5.62 -12.18 1.36
N ASP A 83 -6.77 -12.65 0.89
CA ASP A 83 -6.95 -14.03 0.41
C ASP A 83 -6.54 -14.23 -1.06
N LEU A 84 -6.11 -13.16 -1.75
CA LEU A 84 -5.85 -13.16 -3.19
C LEU A 84 -4.37 -13.03 -3.56
N VAL A 85 -3.54 -12.50 -2.67
CA VAL A 85 -2.09 -12.39 -2.89
C VAL A 85 -1.41 -13.75 -2.73
N ASP A 86 -0.27 -13.95 -3.39
CA ASP A 86 0.46 -15.22 -3.34
C ASP A 86 1.07 -15.48 -1.95
N GLU A 87 1.52 -14.40 -1.30
CA GLU A 87 2.17 -14.43 0.01
C GLU A 87 1.68 -13.27 0.87
N VAL A 88 1.60 -13.47 2.19
CA VAL A 88 1.15 -12.46 3.16
C VAL A 88 2.18 -12.36 4.28
N SER A 89 2.55 -11.14 4.68
CA SER A 89 3.45 -10.93 5.81
C SER A 89 2.78 -11.33 7.13
N PRO A 90 3.53 -11.78 8.15
CA PRO A 90 2.95 -12.17 9.44
C PRO A 90 2.09 -11.08 10.08
N GLU A 91 2.48 -9.81 9.92
CA GLU A 91 1.76 -8.67 10.46
C GLU A 91 0.44 -8.41 9.73
N ALA A 92 0.45 -8.52 8.39
CA ALA A 92 -0.78 -8.40 7.59
C ALA A 92 -1.77 -9.54 7.88
N ALA A 93 -1.26 -10.77 8.06
CA ALA A 93 -2.06 -11.91 8.45
C ALA A 93 -2.66 -11.74 9.85
N ALA A 94 -1.89 -11.24 10.82
CA ALA A 94 -2.36 -10.98 12.18
C ALA A 94 -3.42 -9.86 12.25
N LEU A 95 -3.29 -8.84 11.40
CA LEU A 95 -4.24 -7.73 11.31
C LEU A 95 -5.48 -8.05 10.45
N GLY A 96 -5.44 -9.11 9.65
CA GLY A 96 -6.53 -9.49 8.75
C GLY A 96 -6.76 -8.52 7.59
N ALA A 97 -5.73 -7.74 7.22
CA ALA A 97 -5.83 -6.70 6.20
C ALA A 97 -4.49 -6.42 5.52
N VAL A 98 -4.51 -6.18 4.20
CA VAL A 98 -3.35 -5.76 3.41
C VAL A 98 -3.58 -4.35 2.88
N ASN A 99 -2.66 -3.42 3.16
CA ASN A 99 -2.69 -2.05 2.63
C ASN A 99 -1.60 -1.81 1.56
N THR A 100 -0.68 -2.75 1.38
CA THR A 100 0.49 -2.61 0.51
C THR A 100 0.80 -3.96 -0.13
N ILE A 101 0.88 -4.01 -1.45
CA ILE A 101 1.22 -5.20 -2.23
C ILE A 101 2.48 -4.89 -3.02
N VAL A 102 3.46 -5.77 -2.91
CA VAL A 102 4.69 -5.73 -3.70
C VAL A 102 4.59 -6.78 -4.79
N ILE A 103 4.92 -6.39 -6.03
CA ILE A 103 4.95 -7.30 -7.17
C ILE A 103 6.41 -7.52 -7.59
N ARG A 104 6.86 -8.79 -7.56
CA ARG A 104 8.21 -9.18 -7.99
C ARG A 104 8.16 -10.49 -8.74
N ASP A 105 8.80 -10.53 -9.91
CA ASP A 105 8.87 -11.73 -10.75
C ASP A 105 7.48 -12.36 -11.02
N GLY A 106 6.45 -11.51 -11.14
CA GLY A 106 5.07 -11.92 -11.36
C GLY A 106 4.31 -12.42 -10.12
N ARG A 107 4.95 -12.42 -8.94
CA ARG A 107 4.35 -12.83 -7.65
C ARG A 107 3.99 -11.61 -6.81
N THR A 108 2.91 -11.74 -6.04
CA THR A 108 2.36 -10.70 -5.17
C THR A 108 2.60 -11.03 -3.70
N THR A 109 3.15 -10.08 -2.95
CA THR A 109 3.29 -10.18 -1.49
C THR A 109 2.54 -9.06 -0.80
N GLY A 110 1.57 -9.41 0.05
CA GLY A 110 0.77 -8.48 0.84
C GLY A 110 1.42 -8.12 2.18
N HIS A 111 1.39 -6.83 2.50
CA HIS A 111 1.89 -6.23 3.73
C HIS A 111 0.86 -5.28 4.33
N ASN A 112 1.02 -4.98 5.61
CA ASN A 112 0.29 -3.93 6.30
C ASN A 112 1.26 -3.01 7.02
N THR A 113 1.27 -1.73 6.64
CA THR A 113 2.19 -0.71 7.19
C THR A 113 1.50 0.29 8.14
N ASP A 114 0.17 0.24 8.28
CA ASP A 114 -0.59 1.21 9.07
C ASP A 114 -0.19 1.15 10.56
N TRP A 115 0.08 -0.06 11.07
CA TRP A 115 0.48 -0.26 12.46
C TRP A 115 1.85 0.37 12.78
N VAL A 116 2.78 0.36 11.82
CA VAL A 116 4.12 0.96 11.99
C VAL A 116 3.99 2.46 12.11
N GLY A 117 3.20 3.09 11.23
CA GLY A 117 2.94 4.52 11.27
C GLY A 117 2.34 4.97 12.59
N PHE A 118 1.35 4.22 13.09
CA PHE A 118 0.73 4.49 14.39
C PHE A 118 1.72 4.32 15.55
N ALA A 119 2.44 3.19 15.61
CA ALA A 119 3.38 2.92 16.69
C ALA A 119 4.53 3.94 16.74
N SER A 120 5.04 4.35 15.58
CA SER A 120 6.08 5.39 15.48
C SER A 120 5.55 6.76 15.90
N ALA A 121 4.35 7.14 15.47
CA ALA A 121 3.74 8.41 15.89
C ALA A 121 3.49 8.45 17.40
N LEU A 122 3.02 7.34 17.97
CA LEU A 122 2.76 7.24 19.41
C LEU A 122 4.05 7.32 20.23
N SER A 123 5.10 6.59 19.85
CA SER A 123 6.37 6.59 20.59
C SER A 123 7.09 7.95 20.53
N THR A 124 6.97 8.65 19.41
CA THR A 124 7.58 9.98 19.22
C THR A 124 6.80 11.10 19.89
N THR A 125 5.46 11.02 19.88
CA THR A 125 4.59 12.08 20.40
C THR A 125 4.27 11.90 21.89
N LEU A 126 4.21 10.67 22.37
CA LEU A 126 3.83 10.31 23.75
C LEU A 126 4.76 9.21 24.32
N PRO A 127 6.08 9.44 24.45
CA PRO A 127 7.03 8.43 24.93
C PRO A 127 6.70 7.90 26.34
N GLN A 128 6.11 8.74 27.20
CA GLN A 128 5.66 8.37 28.55
C GLN A 128 4.46 7.42 28.60
N ALA A 129 3.76 7.21 27.48
CA ALA A 129 2.61 6.30 27.42
C ALA A 129 3.02 4.82 27.34
N ALA A 130 4.32 4.53 27.16
CA ALA A 130 4.81 3.16 27.11
C ALA A 130 4.50 2.40 28.42
N GLY A 131 3.83 1.25 28.29
CA GLY A 131 3.43 0.42 29.43
C GLY A 131 2.25 0.96 30.25
N GLN A 132 1.52 1.96 29.76
CA GLN A 132 0.29 2.48 30.38
C GLN A 132 -0.95 1.83 29.76
N ASP A 133 -2.08 1.89 30.47
CA ASP A 133 -3.37 1.47 29.95
C ASP A 133 -3.87 2.42 28.84
N ALA A 134 -4.50 1.85 27.82
CA ALA A 134 -5.07 2.60 26.70
C ALA A 134 -6.53 2.19 26.44
N LEU A 135 -7.38 3.17 26.13
CA LEU A 135 -8.75 2.96 25.66
C LEU A 135 -8.78 3.04 24.13
N LEU A 136 -9.09 1.93 23.47
CA LEU A 136 -9.33 1.89 22.02
C LEU A 136 -10.80 2.20 21.74
N LEU A 137 -11.06 3.30 21.03
CA LEU A 137 -12.39 3.68 20.58
C LEU A 137 -12.57 3.31 19.10
N GLY A 138 -13.14 2.14 18.85
CA GLY A 138 -13.39 1.60 17.50
C GLY A 138 -12.88 0.17 17.33
N ALA A 139 -13.42 -0.55 16.34
CA ALA A 139 -13.06 -1.94 16.01
C ALA A 139 -13.23 -2.22 14.50
N GLY A 140 -12.99 -1.20 13.67
CA GLY A 140 -13.11 -1.26 12.22
C GLY A 140 -11.82 -1.67 11.53
#